data_AF-A0A3B0YZ98-F1
#
_entry.id   AF-A0A3B0YZ98-F1
#
_cell.length_a   1.000
_cell.length_b   1.000
_cell.length_c   1.000
_cell.angle_alpha   90.00
_cell.angle_beta   90.00
_cell.angle_gamma   90.00
#
_symmetry.space_group_name_H-M   'P 1'
#
loop_
_entity.id
_entity.type
_entity.pdbx_description
1 polymer ?
#
loop_
_entity_poly.entity_id
_entity_poly.type
_entity_poly.pdbx_seq_one_letter_code
_entity_poly.pdbx_strand_id
1 'polypeptide(L)'
;MLVVVGWYSNVLEAHIIKGRLSACGIDATIQNEHHVTLDWSLMLAMGFIRVQVGRVDAAEACQILKDINDGEYDLEHNYSPEVEHMPDPPLLCPSCNSEDVSYGVISDSWIINYMTVVFVVFMFETILPIKNYSCECKKCSFKWKDKKEREFEWTSIVMIALIFSIPLSLAAYYLFLCRYTPHGFLCL
;
A
#
# COMPACT_ATOMS: atom_id res chain seq x y z
N MET A 1 13.59 -23.40 19.73
CA MET A 1 12.77 -23.54 18.51
C MET A 1 11.90 -22.31 18.39
N LEU A 2 11.94 -21.63 17.24
CA LEU A 2 11.15 -20.44 16.98
C LEU A 2 9.82 -20.83 16.31
N VAL A 3 8.74 -20.13 16.65
CA VAL A 3 7.42 -20.29 16.05
C VAL A 3 6.87 -18.93 15.64
N VAL A 4 6.12 -18.89 14.53
CA VAL A 4 5.52 -17.65 14.01
C VAL A 4 4.25 -17.35 14.81
N VAL A 5 4.14 -16.12 15.31
CA VAL A 5 2.97 -15.63 16.06
C VAL A 5 2.16 -14.58 15.29
N GLY A 6 2.76 -13.94 14.28
CA GLY A 6 2.09 -12.92 13.47
C GLY A 6 2.74 -12.72 12.12
N TRP A 7 1.92 -12.26 11.16
CA TRP A 7 2.32 -11.91 9.80
C TRP A 7 1.99 -10.44 9.57
N TYR A 8 2.96 -9.69 9.06
CA TYR A 8 2.85 -8.24 8.92
C TYR A 8 3.18 -7.80 7.51
N SER A 9 2.44 -6.80 7.04
CA SER A 9 2.65 -6.23 5.72
C SER A 9 3.66 -5.07 5.72
N ASN A 10 3.96 -4.53 6.90
CA ASN A 10 4.82 -3.39 7.08
C ASN A 10 5.94 -3.72 8.08
N VAL A 11 7.17 -3.34 7.74
CA VAL A 11 8.35 -3.52 8.60
C VAL A 11 8.21 -2.73 9.89
N LEU A 12 7.66 -1.52 9.82
CA LEU A 12 7.43 -0.67 11.00
C LEU A 12 6.48 -1.35 11.99
N GLU A 13 5.37 -1.89 11.49
CA GLU A 13 4.38 -2.60 12.31
C GLU A 13 5.01 -3.82 13.00
N ALA A 14 5.80 -4.62 12.27
CA ALA A 14 6.53 -5.75 12.84
C ALA A 14 7.50 -5.33 13.96
N HIS A 15 8.19 -4.18 13.80
CA HIS A 15 9.08 -3.65 14.84
C HIS A 15 8.33 -3.12 16.07
N ILE A 16 7.16 -2.50 15.89
CA ILE A 16 6.30 -2.07 17.01
C ILE A 16 5.90 -3.29 17.84
N ILE A 17 5.44 -4.34 17.19
CA ILE A 17 5.05 -5.59 17.83
C ILE A 17 6.23 -6.26 18.54
N LYS A 18 7.39 -6.34 17.87
CA LYS A 18 8.62 -6.84 18.51
C LYS A 18 8.95 -6.02 19.76
N GLY A 19 8.89 -4.70 19.69
CA GLY A 19 9.12 -3.82 20.83
C GLY A 19 8.16 -4.10 21.99
N ARG A 20 6.89 -4.36 21.67
CA ARG A 20 5.87 -4.68 22.67
C ARG A 20 6.12 -6.03 23.35
N LEU A 21 6.42 -7.06 22.58
CA LEU A 21 6.78 -8.38 23.11
C LEU A 21 8.04 -8.31 23.99
N SER A 22 9.06 -7.57 23.54
CA SER A 22 10.27 -7.32 24.34
C SER A 22 9.99 -6.60 25.65
N ALA A 23 9.05 -5.65 25.67
CA ALA A 23 8.63 -4.96 26.89
C ALA A 23 7.92 -5.88 27.90
N CYS A 24 7.28 -6.95 27.40
CA CYS A 24 6.70 -8.02 28.22
C CYS A 24 7.72 -9.11 28.61
N GLY A 25 9.00 -8.96 28.23
CA GLY A 25 10.06 -9.93 28.52
C GLY A 25 10.13 -11.11 27.54
N ILE A 26 9.39 -11.06 26.42
CA ILE A 26 9.38 -12.09 25.39
C ILE A 26 10.38 -11.73 24.30
N ASP A 27 11.38 -12.58 24.06
CA ASP A 27 12.34 -12.37 22.99
C ASP A 27 11.72 -12.70 21.62
N ALA A 28 11.58 -11.68 20.77
CA ALA A 28 10.96 -11.76 19.46
C ALA A 28 11.96 -11.45 18.33
N THR A 29 11.97 -12.31 17.31
CA THR A 29 12.79 -12.19 16.11
C THR A 29 11.91 -11.92 14.89
N ILE A 30 12.33 -11.02 14.01
CA ILE A 30 11.63 -10.72 12.76
C ILE A 30 12.32 -11.46 11.61
N GLN A 31 11.54 -12.12 10.76
CA GLN A 31 12.02 -12.81 9.57
C GLN A 31 11.53 -12.09 8.30
N ASN A 32 12.36 -12.11 7.25
CA ASN A 32 12.12 -11.52 5.93
C ASN A 32 12.17 -9.96 5.88
N GLU A 33 12.54 -9.27 6.95
CA GLU A 33 12.49 -7.79 7.00
C GLU A 33 13.32 -7.11 5.91
N HIS A 34 14.58 -7.53 5.71
CA HIS A 34 15.46 -6.90 4.72
C HIS A 34 15.03 -7.22 3.28
N HIS A 35 14.54 -8.42 3.04
CA HIS A 35 14.11 -8.85 1.72
C HIS A 35 12.86 -8.10 1.25
N VAL A 36 11.86 -7.95 2.12
CA VAL A 36 10.65 -7.17 1.84
C VAL A 36 10.97 -5.68 1.69
N THR A 37 11.96 -5.18 2.42
CA THR A 37 12.42 -3.78 2.29
C THR A 37 13.08 -3.51 0.94
N LEU A 38 13.87 -4.46 0.45
CA LEU A 38 14.60 -4.31 -0.83
C LEU A 38 13.67 -4.46 -2.04
N ASP A 39 12.74 -5.41 -1.97
CA ASP A 39 11.82 -5.69 -3.06
C ASP A 39 10.45 -6.10 -2.49
N TRP A 40 9.46 -5.26 -2.76
CA TRP A 40 8.09 -5.49 -2.34
C TRP A 40 7.51 -6.76 -2.98
N SER A 41 7.92 -7.13 -4.20
CA SER A 41 7.40 -8.32 -4.90
C SER A 41 7.81 -9.61 -4.18
N LEU A 42 8.99 -9.59 -3.56
CA LEU A 42 9.54 -10.71 -2.82
C LEU A 42 8.73 -11.01 -1.55
N MET A 43 8.00 -10.02 -1.04
CA MET A 43 7.02 -10.20 0.03
C MET A 43 5.93 -11.22 -0.32
N LEU A 44 5.42 -11.18 -1.55
CA LEU A 44 4.38 -12.10 -2.01
C LEU A 44 4.94 -13.53 -2.10
N ALA A 45 6.18 -13.66 -2.55
CA ALA A 45 6.87 -14.94 -2.71
C ALA A 45 7.25 -15.59 -1.36
N MET A 46 7.71 -14.80 -0.39
CA MET A 46 8.17 -15.30 0.91
C MET A 46 7.07 -15.38 1.97
N GLY A 47 5.87 -14.89 1.64
CA GLY A 47 4.73 -14.83 2.55
C GLY A 47 4.92 -13.78 3.64
N PHE A 48 5.05 -12.50 3.30
CA PHE A 48 5.06 -11.40 4.28
C PHE A 48 6.19 -11.46 5.33
N ILE A 49 6.18 -10.49 6.25
CA ILE A 49 7.13 -10.37 7.35
C ILE A 49 6.59 -11.18 8.52
N ARG A 50 7.43 -12.04 9.11
CA ARG A 50 7.02 -12.93 10.21
C ARG A 50 7.64 -12.47 11.52
N VAL A 51 6.82 -12.32 12.56
CA VAL A 51 7.31 -12.20 13.94
C VAL A 51 7.32 -13.58 14.58
N GLN A 52 8.48 -13.96 15.12
CA GLN A 52 8.74 -15.25 15.71
C GLN A 52 9.17 -15.11 17.16
N VAL A 53 8.73 -16.05 18.00
CA VAL A 53 9.11 -16.12 19.42
C VAL A 53 9.55 -17.53 19.77
N GLY A 54 10.16 -17.68 20.95
CA GLY A 54 10.41 -19.00 21.53
C GLY A 54 9.13 -19.81 21.65
N ARG A 55 9.18 -21.12 21.36
CA ARG A 55 8.01 -22.01 21.45
C ARG A 55 7.34 -21.99 22.83
N VAL A 56 8.09 -21.73 23.89
CA VAL A 56 7.59 -21.66 25.27
C VAL A 56 6.70 -20.42 25.46
N ASP A 57 7.09 -19.31 24.84
CA ASP A 57 6.46 -17.99 25.02
C ASP A 57 5.34 -17.74 23.99
N ALA A 58 5.11 -18.68 23.08
CA ALA A 58 4.16 -18.54 21.98
C ALA A 58 2.72 -18.32 22.43
N ALA A 59 2.29 -18.97 23.51
CA ALA A 59 0.93 -18.81 24.03
C ALA A 59 0.72 -17.41 24.62
N GLU A 60 1.70 -16.93 25.40
CA GLU A 60 1.69 -15.60 26.01
C GLU A 60 1.78 -14.50 24.94
N ALA A 61 2.68 -14.65 23.97
CA ALA A 61 2.80 -13.73 22.85
C ALA A 61 1.50 -13.61 22.06
N CYS A 62 0.83 -14.74 21.77
CA CYS A 62 -0.47 -14.72 21.09
C CYS A 62 -1.57 -14.03 21.90
N GLN A 63 -1.51 -14.07 23.23
CA GLN A 63 -2.46 -13.37 24.08
C GLN A 63 -2.23 -11.85 24.00
N ILE A 64 -0.98 -11.41 24.18
CA ILE A 64 -0.61 -9.99 24.07
C ILE A 64 -1.01 -9.41 22.70
N LEU A 65 -0.84 -10.18 21.62
CA LEU A 65 -1.24 -9.76 20.28
C LEU A 65 -2.76 -9.61 20.12
N LYS A 66 -3.56 -10.43 20.81
CA LYS A 66 -5.02 -10.29 20.82
C LYS A 66 -5.43 -9.03 21.57
N ASP A 67 -4.86 -8.81 22.75
CA ASP A 67 -5.13 -7.63 23.58
C ASP A 67 -4.85 -6.33 22.81
N ILE A 68 -3.80 -6.31 21.99
CA ILE A 68 -3.49 -5.19 21.08
C ILE A 68 -4.57 -5.00 20.00
N ASN A 69 -4.99 -6.09 19.34
CA ASN A 69 -5.99 -6.01 18.28
C ASN A 69 -7.40 -5.68 18.79
N ASP A 70 -7.69 -6.03 20.04
CA ASP A 70 -8.97 -5.74 20.71
C ASP A 70 -9.04 -4.29 21.23
N GLY A 71 -7.99 -3.49 20.99
CA GLY A 71 -7.98 -2.05 21.29
C GLY A 71 -7.69 -1.73 22.76
N GLU A 72 -7.17 -2.69 23.56
CA GLU A 72 -6.84 -2.44 24.98
C GLU A 72 -5.80 -1.30 25.16
N TYR A 73 -5.03 -1.02 24.12
CA TYR A 73 -4.01 0.03 24.09
C TYR A 73 -4.36 1.23 23.20
N ASP A 74 -5.58 1.31 22.67
CA ASP A 74 -5.99 2.45 21.85
C ASP A 74 -6.09 3.72 22.72
N LEU A 75 -5.31 4.73 22.32
CA LEU A 75 -5.16 6.00 23.02
C LEU A 75 -6.41 6.91 22.96
N GLU A 76 -7.57 6.41 22.52
CA GLU A 76 -8.82 7.18 22.53
C GLU A 76 -9.18 7.69 23.95
N HIS A 77 -8.60 7.11 25.00
CA HIS A 77 -8.76 7.58 26.38
C HIS A 77 -7.64 8.52 26.88
N ASN A 78 -6.59 8.79 26.09
CA ASN A 78 -5.42 9.55 26.55
C ASN A 78 -4.71 10.37 25.44
N TYR A 79 -5.46 10.88 24.46
CA TYR A 79 -4.93 11.81 23.47
C TYR A 79 -4.72 13.20 24.09
N SER A 80 -3.50 13.48 24.55
CA SER A 80 -3.02 14.87 24.70
C SER A 80 -2.59 15.37 23.31
N PRO A 81 -3.19 16.44 22.78
CA PRO A 81 -2.94 16.91 21.42
C PRO A 81 -1.66 17.74 21.38
N GLU A 82 -0.49 17.10 21.24
CA GLU A 82 0.79 17.82 21.06
C GLU A 82 1.48 17.53 19.72
N VAL A 83 0.81 16.81 18.82
CA VAL A 83 1.22 16.75 17.41
C VAL A 83 0.27 17.66 16.64
N GLU A 84 0.81 18.74 16.06
CA GLU A 84 0.12 19.63 15.11
C GLU A 84 -0.22 18.85 13.83
N HIS A 85 -1.12 17.89 13.92
CA HIS A 85 -1.88 17.42 12.79
C HIS A 85 -2.92 18.51 12.52
N MET A 86 -2.75 19.27 11.44
CA MET A 86 -3.78 20.20 10.97
C MET A 86 -5.05 19.35 10.78
N PRO A 87 -6.09 19.49 11.62
CA PRO A 87 -7.26 18.64 11.51
C PRO A 87 -7.88 18.90 10.14
N ASP A 88 -8.00 17.84 9.34
CA ASP A 88 -8.79 17.89 8.10
C ASP A 88 -10.15 18.53 8.46
N PRO A 89 -10.62 19.54 7.71
CA PRO A 89 -11.89 20.19 8.02
C PRO A 89 -13.01 19.12 8.09
N PRO A 90 -13.90 19.19 9.09
CA PRO A 90 -14.96 18.20 9.25
C PRO A 90 -15.79 18.14 7.97
N LEU A 91 -15.87 16.95 7.39
CA LEU A 91 -16.52 16.74 6.10
C LEU A 91 -18.05 16.76 6.30
N LEU A 92 -18.66 17.92 6.09
CA LEU A 92 -20.10 18.13 6.26
C LEU A 92 -20.86 17.68 5.01
N CYS A 93 -22.02 17.05 5.20
CA CYS A 93 -22.88 16.72 4.07
C CYS A 93 -23.37 18.01 3.36
N PRO A 94 -23.19 18.16 2.04
CA PRO A 94 -23.58 19.38 1.32
C PRO A 94 -25.10 19.60 1.26
N SER A 95 -25.92 18.57 1.52
CA SER A 95 -27.38 18.68 1.48
C SER A 95 -28.02 18.98 2.83
N CYS A 96 -27.46 18.49 3.94
CA CYS A 96 -28.09 18.60 5.26
C CYS A 96 -27.14 19.00 6.39
N ASN A 97 -25.89 19.28 6.06
CA ASN A 97 -24.85 19.78 6.96
C ASN A 97 -24.63 18.90 8.21
N SER A 98 -24.88 17.59 8.09
CA SER A 98 -24.63 16.63 9.16
C SER A 98 -23.20 16.11 9.12
N GLU A 99 -22.66 15.80 10.29
CA GLU A 99 -21.32 15.21 10.49
C GLU A 99 -21.32 13.68 10.33
N ASP A 100 -22.48 13.01 10.40
CA ASP A 100 -22.59 11.55 10.26
C ASP A 100 -22.59 11.11 8.79
N VAL A 101 -21.38 11.07 8.23
CA VAL A 101 -21.08 10.64 6.87
C VAL A 101 -20.41 9.28 6.88
N SER A 102 -20.94 8.34 6.10
CA SER A 102 -20.32 7.03 5.86
C SER A 102 -19.45 7.05 4.61
N TYR A 103 -18.29 6.37 4.68
CA TYR A 103 -17.36 6.22 3.56
C TYR A 103 -17.51 4.82 2.97
N GLY A 104 -17.70 4.75 1.65
CA GLY A 104 -17.76 3.51 0.88
C GLY A 104 -16.83 3.57 -0.32
N VAL A 105 -16.53 2.42 -0.91
CA VAL A 105 -15.78 2.31 -2.17
C VAL A 105 -16.77 1.96 -3.27
N ILE A 106 -16.88 2.78 -4.33
CA ILE A 106 -17.73 2.46 -5.49
C ILE A 106 -16.91 1.65 -6.50
N SER A 107 -17.42 0.48 -6.88
CA SER A 107 -16.80 -0.44 -7.85
C SER A 107 -17.59 -0.59 -9.16
N ASP A 108 -18.31 0.44 -9.61
CA ASP A 108 -19.26 0.34 -10.74
C ASP A 108 -18.62 0.15 -12.14
N SER A 109 -17.29 0.16 -12.25
CA SER A 109 -16.58 -0.14 -13.52
C SER A 109 -15.45 -1.13 -13.31
N TRP A 110 -15.78 -2.25 -12.65
CA TRP A 110 -14.81 -3.27 -12.26
C TRP A 110 -13.97 -3.81 -13.43
N ILE A 111 -14.55 -4.02 -14.63
CA ILE A 111 -13.84 -4.59 -15.80
C ILE A 111 -12.79 -3.62 -16.35
N ILE A 112 -13.15 -2.33 -16.50
CA ILE A 112 -12.27 -1.32 -17.09
C ILE A 112 -11.11 -1.00 -16.13
N ASN A 113 -11.42 -0.85 -14.83
CA ASN A 113 -10.37 -0.69 -13.81
C ASN A 113 -9.48 -1.93 -13.71
N TYR A 114 -10.06 -3.13 -13.79
CA TYR A 114 -9.30 -4.37 -13.75
C TYR A 114 -8.35 -4.52 -14.95
N MET A 115 -8.83 -4.29 -16.18
CA MET A 115 -7.97 -4.35 -17.38
C MET A 115 -6.84 -3.33 -17.33
N THR A 116 -7.12 -2.11 -16.86
CA THR A 116 -6.12 -1.05 -16.75
C THR A 116 -5.08 -1.36 -15.68
N VAL A 117 -5.51 -1.83 -14.50
CA VAL A 117 -4.60 -2.25 -13.42
C VAL A 117 -3.76 -3.45 -13.85
N VAL A 118 -4.34 -4.46 -14.50
CA VAL A 118 -3.60 -5.63 -14.99
C VAL A 118 -2.57 -5.23 -16.04
N PHE A 119 -2.92 -4.34 -16.97
CA PHE A 119 -1.99 -3.85 -17.99
C PHE A 119 -0.82 -3.08 -17.38
N VAL A 120 -1.09 -2.19 -16.41
CA VAL A 120 -0.04 -1.43 -15.73
C VAL A 120 0.81 -2.34 -14.84
N VAL A 121 0.22 -3.24 -14.06
CA VAL A 121 0.98 -4.22 -13.25
C VAL A 121 1.85 -5.10 -14.14
N PHE A 122 1.32 -5.56 -15.28
CA PHE A 122 2.07 -6.40 -16.22
C PHE A 122 3.24 -5.66 -16.89
N MET A 123 3.06 -4.38 -17.21
CA MET A 123 4.10 -3.61 -17.89
C MET A 123 5.11 -2.94 -16.93
N PHE A 124 4.71 -2.67 -15.68
CA PHE A 124 5.48 -1.81 -14.76
C PHE A 124 5.79 -2.46 -13.42
N GLU A 125 5.31 -3.68 -13.15
CA GLU A 125 5.42 -4.35 -11.83
C GLU A 125 5.03 -3.44 -10.66
N THR A 126 4.10 -2.50 -10.89
CA THR A 126 3.63 -1.54 -9.88
C THR A 126 2.17 -1.79 -9.59
N ILE A 127 1.87 -2.03 -8.31
CA ILE A 127 0.48 -2.04 -7.82
C ILE A 127 0.04 -0.59 -7.66
N LEU A 128 -0.82 -0.11 -8.56
CA LEU A 128 -1.53 1.15 -8.38
C LEU A 128 -2.89 0.88 -7.72
N PRO A 129 -3.09 1.22 -6.42
CA PRO A 129 -4.38 1.10 -5.77
C PRO A 129 -5.28 2.27 -6.21
N ILE A 130 -6.00 2.11 -7.30
CA ILE A 130 -7.04 3.06 -7.74
C ILE A 130 -8.24 2.89 -6.81
N LYS A 131 -8.38 3.78 -5.83
CA LYS A 131 -9.51 3.80 -4.88
C LYS A 131 -10.46 4.94 -5.22
N ASN A 132 -11.67 4.59 -5.63
CA ASN A 132 -12.75 5.55 -5.83
C ASN A 132 -13.62 5.59 -4.58
N TYR A 133 -13.52 6.67 -3.82
CA TYR A 133 -14.28 6.87 -2.59
C TYR A 133 -15.64 7.50 -2.89
N SER A 134 -16.66 7.04 -2.19
CA SER A 134 -17.99 7.64 -2.17
C SER A 134 -18.41 7.94 -0.76
N CYS A 135 -18.98 9.11 -0.55
CA CYS A 135 -19.58 9.49 0.71
C CYS A 135 -21.10 9.30 0.62
N GLU A 136 -21.68 8.69 1.64
CA GLU A 136 -23.11 8.57 1.83
C GLU A 136 -23.49 9.14 3.20
N CYS A 137 -24.34 10.15 3.21
CA CYS A 137 -24.86 10.72 4.45
C CYS A 137 -25.89 9.78 5.06
N LYS A 138 -25.73 9.39 6.34
CA LYS A 138 -26.71 8.51 7.00
C LYS A 138 -28.02 9.21 7.35
N LYS A 139 -28.01 10.54 7.48
CA LYS A 139 -29.18 11.33 7.88
C LYS A 139 -30.13 11.64 6.71
N CYS A 140 -29.60 11.93 5.53
CA CYS A 140 -30.39 12.31 4.35
C CYS A 140 -30.23 11.36 3.16
N SER A 141 -29.39 10.33 3.26
CA SER A 141 -29.09 9.37 2.20
C SER A 141 -28.56 10.01 0.91
N PHE A 142 -28.04 11.24 0.99
CA PHE A 142 -27.40 11.91 -0.13
C PHE A 142 -26.03 11.27 -0.40
N LYS A 143 -25.78 10.90 -1.65
CA LYS A 143 -24.52 10.30 -2.11
C LYS A 143 -23.73 11.32 -2.92
N TRP A 144 -22.45 11.50 -2.60
CA TRP A 144 -21.54 12.34 -3.38
C TRP A 144 -20.16 11.69 -3.45
N LYS A 145 -19.41 12.04 -4.51
CA LYS A 145 -18.01 11.65 -4.62
C LYS A 145 -17.18 12.69 -3.88
N ASP A 146 -16.42 12.25 -2.88
CA ASP A 146 -15.45 13.13 -2.25
C ASP A 146 -14.35 13.41 -3.26
N LYS A 147 -14.07 14.69 -3.49
CA LYS A 147 -13.09 15.14 -4.49
C LYS A 147 -11.66 15.08 -3.94
N LYS A 148 -11.44 14.44 -2.79
CA LYS A 148 -10.11 14.07 -2.28
C LYS A 148 -9.49 12.93 -3.10
N GLU A 149 -9.74 12.92 -4.41
CA GLU A 149 -8.86 12.30 -5.36
C GLU A 149 -7.56 13.09 -5.26
N ARG A 150 -6.46 12.44 -4.84
CA ARG A 150 -5.15 12.89 -5.32
C ARG A 150 -5.25 12.73 -6.83
N GLU A 151 -5.73 13.76 -7.52
CA GLU A 151 -5.75 13.84 -8.98
C GLU A 151 -4.35 13.40 -9.39
N PHE A 152 -4.28 12.27 -10.10
CA PHE A 152 -3.03 11.81 -10.66
C PHE A 152 -2.61 12.93 -11.60
N GLU A 153 -1.64 13.76 -11.17
CA GLU A 153 -1.30 14.97 -11.91
C GLU A 153 -1.00 14.56 -13.36
N TRP A 154 -1.48 15.35 -14.33
CA TRP A 154 -1.20 15.12 -15.75
C TRP A 154 0.31 14.97 -16.03
N THR A 155 1.14 15.55 -15.16
CA THR A 155 2.59 15.37 -15.12
C THR A 155 3.00 13.89 -15.03
N SER A 156 2.29 13.08 -14.24
CA SER A 156 2.55 11.64 -14.10
C SER A 156 2.21 10.86 -15.37
N ILE A 157 1.11 11.19 -16.04
CA ILE A 157 0.71 10.57 -17.32
C ILE A 157 1.72 10.93 -18.43
N VAL A 158 2.14 12.20 -18.49
CA VAL A 158 3.13 12.68 -19.46
C VAL A 158 4.51 12.09 -19.20
N MET A 159 4.95 12.01 -17.93
CA MET A 159 6.23 11.40 -17.55
C MET A 159 6.26 9.92 -17.92
N ILE A 160 5.18 9.18 -17.63
CA ILE A 160 5.04 7.80 -18.06
C ILE A 160 5.13 7.73 -19.60
N ALA A 161 4.33 8.50 -20.34
CA ALA A 161 4.35 8.48 -21.80
C ALA A 161 5.74 8.80 -22.41
N LEU A 162 6.49 9.73 -21.81
CA LEU A 162 7.88 10.02 -22.21
C LEU A 162 8.83 8.87 -21.92
N ILE A 163 8.70 8.22 -20.75
CA ILE A 163 9.51 7.07 -20.37
C ILE A 163 9.31 5.89 -21.34
N PHE A 164 8.14 5.70 -21.95
CA PHE A 164 7.91 4.63 -22.93
C PHE A 164 8.21 5.02 -24.39
N SER A 165 7.94 6.27 -24.78
CA SER A 165 8.14 6.70 -26.17
C SER A 165 9.62 6.83 -26.55
N ILE A 166 10.47 7.26 -25.61
CA ILE A 166 11.91 7.43 -25.85
C ILE A 166 12.61 6.10 -26.16
N PRO A 167 12.52 5.03 -25.32
CA PRO A 167 13.16 3.76 -25.59
C PRO A 167 12.56 3.03 -26.80
N LEU A 168 11.25 3.18 -27.06
CA LEU A 168 10.63 2.60 -28.25
C LEU A 168 11.15 3.27 -29.54
N SER A 169 11.33 4.60 -29.51
CA SER A 169 11.90 5.31 -30.66
C SER A 169 13.39 5.02 -30.84
N LEU A 170 14.16 4.88 -29.75
CA LEU A 170 15.55 4.44 -29.80
C LEU A 170 15.65 3.01 -30.35
N ALA A 171 14.83 2.08 -29.89
CA ALA A 171 14.81 0.71 -30.41
C ALA A 171 14.45 0.67 -31.91
N ALA A 172 13.45 1.45 -32.33
CA ALA A 172 13.10 1.58 -33.74
C ALA A 172 14.25 2.20 -34.56
N TYR A 173 14.95 3.20 -34.02
CA TYR A 173 16.12 3.81 -34.63
C TYR A 173 17.28 2.82 -34.78
N TYR A 174 17.58 2.04 -33.73
CA TYR A 174 18.59 0.97 -33.79
C TYR A 174 18.24 -0.11 -34.82
N LEU A 175 16.97 -0.54 -34.88
CA LEU A 175 16.51 -1.50 -35.89
C LEU A 175 16.59 -0.93 -37.31
N PHE A 176 16.30 0.35 -37.49
CA PHE A 176 16.42 1.04 -38.77
C PHE A 176 17.88 1.18 -39.21
N LEU A 177 18.78 1.55 -38.29
CA LEU A 177 20.23 1.57 -38.54
C LEU A 177 20.78 0.17 -38.88
N CYS A 178 20.35 -0.87 -38.18
CA CYS A 178 20.70 -2.26 -38.50
C CYS A 178 20.21 -2.67 -39.89
N ARG A 179 19.05 -2.16 -40.35
CA ARG A 179 18.51 -2.47 -41.69
C ARG A 179 19.17 -1.67 -42.81
N TYR A 180 19.78 -0.53 -42.51
CA TYR A 180 20.45 0.36 -43.47
C TYR A 180 21.95 0.07 -43.66
N THR A 181 22.48 -1.01 -43.08
CA THR A 181 23.86 -1.47 -43.36
C THR A 181 23.84 -2.65 -44.35
N PRO A 182 23.77 -2.41 -45.67
CA PRO A 182 23.74 -3.48 -46.67
C PRO A 182 25.13 -4.09 -46.97
N HIS A 183 26.21 -3.65 -46.32
CA HIS A 183 27.52 -4.25 -46.49
C HIS A 183 28.17 -4.47 -45.12
N GLY A 184 28.27 -5.75 -44.76
CA GLY A 184 28.61 -6.18 -43.40
C GLY A 184 30.01 -5.77 -42.96
N PHE A 185 30.13 -5.52 -41.66
CA PHE A 185 31.31 -5.85 -40.86
C PHE A 185 30.92 -5.76 -39.37
N LEU A 186 30.96 -6.92 -38.69
CA LEU A 186 31.17 -7.16 -37.26
C LEU A 186 30.56 -6.17 -36.23
N CYS A 187 29.48 -6.59 -35.56
CA CYS A 187 29.23 -6.18 -34.17
C CYS A 187 30.04 -7.13 -33.26
N LEU A 188 30.99 -6.54 -32.52
CA LEU A 188 31.63 -7.08 -31.33
C LEU A 188 30.79 -6.70 -30.10
#